data_AF-A0A2T7BLK3-F1
#
_entry.id   AF-A0A2T7BLK3-F1
#
_cell.length_a   1.000
_cell.length_b   1.000
_cell.length_c   1.000
_cell.angle_alpha   90.00
_cell.angle_beta   90.00
_cell.angle_gamma   90.00
#
_symmetry.space_group_name_H-M   'P 1'
#
loop_
_entity.id
_entity.type
_entity.pdbx_description
1 polymer ?
#
loop_
_entity_poly.entity_id
_entity_poly.type
_entity_poly.pdbx_seq_one_letter_code
_entity_poly.pdbx_strand_id
1 'polypeptide(L)'
;MGKKLILIGLFLTVMFGARAQQPITYTFEQPATDSLQSGINWFEKMYHKPIKSLKVYAIVVERDGSIEIYLQEYSPVHLPGLLGVIKASNRRIKIKEGLYIPVVFPSDVHSAQLQQDKIAILPYSGYYVKMVYEQLKLKNVETRLLF
;
A
#
# COMPACT_ATOMS: atom_id res chain seq x y z
N MET A 1 -12.74 -57.48 -14.66
CA MET A 1 -11.72 -56.52 -15.15
C MET A 1 -12.36 -55.71 -16.26
N GLY A 2 -12.42 -54.39 -16.29
CA GLY A 2 -11.91 -53.32 -15.44
C GLY A 2 -12.29 -52.00 -16.12
N LYS A 3 -11.96 -50.89 -15.46
CA LYS A 3 -11.93 -49.52 -16.01
C LYS A 3 -13.28 -48.93 -16.41
N LYS A 4 -13.92 -48.20 -15.48
CA LYS A 4 -14.86 -47.12 -15.85
C LYS A 4 -15.24 -46.19 -14.70
N LEU A 5 -14.34 -45.86 -13.77
CA LEU A 5 -14.68 -44.99 -12.65
C LEU A 5 -13.48 -44.15 -12.15
N ILE A 6 -12.66 -43.63 -13.06
CA ILE A 6 -11.60 -42.68 -12.71
C ILE A 6 -11.53 -41.59 -13.80
N LEU A 7 -12.56 -40.76 -13.91
CA LEU A 7 -12.43 -39.56 -14.77
C LEU A 7 -13.32 -38.36 -14.37
N ILE A 8 -14.08 -38.46 -13.28
CA ILE A 8 -14.92 -37.34 -12.80
C ILE A 8 -14.28 -36.62 -11.61
N GLY A 9 -13.38 -37.28 -10.86
CA GLY A 9 -12.69 -36.68 -9.71
C GLY A 9 -11.59 -35.67 -10.04
N LEU A 10 -11.10 -35.61 -11.29
CA LEU A 10 -10.00 -34.72 -11.67
C LEU A 10 -10.46 -33.38 -12.26
N PHE A 11 -11.74 -33.24 -12.62
CA PHE A 11 -12.26 -32.01 -13.24
C PHE A 11 -12.81 -31.00 -12.21
N LEU A 12 -13.20 -31.45 -11.02
CA LEU A 12 -13.70 -30.58 -9.94
C LEU A 12 -12.59 -29.93 -9.10
N THR A 13 -11.38 -30.50 -9.09
CA THR A 13 -10.22 -29.91 -8.40
C THR A 13 -9.55 -28.77 -9.19
N VAL A 14 -9.79 -28.67 -10.50
CA VAL A 14 -9.25 -27.59 -11.34
C VAL A 14 -10.14 -26.34 -11.34
N MET A 15 -11.39 -26.44 -10.88
CA MET A 15 -12.34 -25.32 -10.83
C MET A 15 -12.27 -24.49 -9.54
N PHE A 16 -11.50 -24.92 -8.52
CA PHE A 16 -10.99 -24.02 -7.49
C PHE A 16 -9.77 -23.23 -8.01
N GLY A 17 -9.86 -22.79 -9.26
CA GLY A 17 -8.92 -21.84 -9.84
C GLY A 17 -8.84 -20.65 -8.91
N ALA A 18 -7.66 -20.43 -8.36
CA ALA A 18 -7.32 -19.31 -7.52
C ALA A 18 -7.85 -18.03 -8.18
N ARG A 19 -8.99 -17.50 -7.69
CA ARG A 19 -9.36 -16.13 -7.98
C ARG A 19 -8.29 -15.31 -7.28
N ALA A 20 -7.28 -14.89 -8.04
CA ALA A 20 -6.28 -13.94 -7.58
C ALA A 20 -7.04 -12.79 -6.93
N GLN A 21 -6.78 -12.53 -5.65
CA GLN A 21 -7.47 -11.51 -4.91
C GLN A 21 -7.31 -10.18 -5.66
N GLN A 22 -8.42 -9.58 -6.08
CA GLN A 22 -8.37 -8.34 -6.84
C GLN A 22 -7.68 -7.24 -6.00
N PRO A 23 -6.84 -6.40 -6.62
CA PRO A 23 -6.14 -5.36 -5.88
C PRO A 23 -7.13 -4.33 -5.33
N ILE A 24 -7.03 -4.05 -4.05
CA ILE A 24 -7.82 -3.01 -3.38
C ILE A 24 -7.19 -1.66 -3.71
N THR A 25 -7.94 -0.82 -4.41
CA THR A 25 -7.45 0.48 -4.87
C THR A 25 -8.17 1.59 -4.13
N TYR A 26 -7.45 2.35 -3.31
CA TYR A 26 -7.95 3.55 -2.65
C TYR A 26 -7.84 4.75 -3.59
N THR A 27 -8.91 5.51 -3.66
CA THR A 27 -9.01 6.77 -4.41
C THR A 27 -9.50 7.84 -3.46
N PHE A 28 -8.94 9.05 -3.57
CA PHE A 28 -9.32 10.17 -2.72
C PHE A 28 -9.91 11.31 -3.55
N GLU A 29 -10.76 12.10 -2.92
CA GLU A 29 -11.33 13.31 -3.50
C GLU A 29 -10.26 14.42 -3.61
N GLN A 30 -10.51 15.45 -4.41
CA GLN A 30 -9.74 16.69 -4.32
C GLN A 30 -10.18 17.46 -3.05
N PRO A 31 -9.27 18.09 -2.30
CA PRO A 31 -7.84 18.36 -2.61
C PRO A 31 -6.82 17.29 -2.14
N ALA A 32 -7.28 16.15 -1.60
CA ALA A 32 -6.36 15.14 -1.06
C ALA A 32 -5.47 14.51 -2.14
N THR A 33 -6.03 14.20 -3.30
CA THR A 33 -5.26 13.67 -4.44
C THR A 33 -4.17 14.64 -4.91
N ASP A 34 -4.42 15.94 -4.92
CA ASP A 34 -3.43 16.96 -5.32
C ASP A 34 -2.29 17.04 -4.29
N SER A 35 -2.60 16.89 -3.01
CA SER A 35 -1.62 16.85 -1.93
C SER A 35 -0.73 15.60 -2.04
N LEU A 36 -1.31 14.44 -2.34
CA LEU A 36 -0.55 13.22 -2.58
C LEU A 36 0.36 13.34 -3.82
N GLN A 37 -0.14 13.91 -4.91
CA GLN A 37 0.68 14.17 -6.10
C GLN A 37 1.81 15.16 -5.81
N SER A 38 1.59 16.14 -4.93
CA SER A 38 2.63 17.06 -4.47
C SER A 38 3.75 16.31 -3.71
N GLY A 39 3.39 15.34 -2.87
CA GLY A 39 4.36 14.44 -2.23
C GLY A 39 5.18 13.62 -3.22
N ILE A 40 4.52 13.05 -4.25
CA ILE A 40 5.23 12.34 -5.33
C ILE A 40 6.23 13.26 -6.05
N ASN A 41 5.80 14.47 -6.42
CA ASN A 41 6.66 15.45 -7.10
C ASN A 41 7.87 15.84 -6.23
N TRP A 42 7.67 15.93 -4.91
CA TRP A 42 8.76 16.20 -3.96
C TRP A 42 9.82 15.10 -3.98
N PHE A 43 9.41 13.82 -3.96
CA PHE A 43 10.34 12.69 -4.11
C PHE A 43 11.08 12.74 -5.45
N GLU A 44 10.37 12.95 -6.56
CA GLU A 44 11.01 13.02 -7.88
C GLU A 44 12.05 14.14 -7.97
N LYS A 45 11.75 15.30 -7.37
CA LYS A 45 12.66 16.44 -7.29
C LYS A 45 13.88 16.15 -6.40
N MET A 46 13.67 15.55 -5.23
CA MET A 46 14.74 15.27 -4.26
C MET A 46 15.76 14.26 -4.81
N TYR A 47 15.28 13.23 -5.51
CA TYR A 47 16.11 12.13 -6.00
C TYR A 47 16.49 12.26 -7.49
N HIS A 48 16.03 13.31 -8.17
CA HIS A 48 16.24 13.55 -9.60
C HIS A 48 15.87 12.35 -10.49
N LYS A 49 14.80 11.65 -10.13
CA LYS A 49 14.39 10.38 -10.72
C LYS A 49 12.87 10.28 -10.78
N PRO A 50 12.30 9.61 -11.80
CA PRO A 50 10.86 9.39 -11.86
C PRO A 50 10.41 8.45 -10.74
N ILE A 51 9.19 8.65 -10.21
CA ILE A 51 8.64 7.90 -9.07
C ILE A 51 8.62 6.39 -9.32
N LYS A 52 8.42 5.96 -10.58
CA LYS A 52 8.44 4.55 -10.99
C LYS A 52 9.79 3.85 -10.74
N SER A 53 10.87 4.63 -10.66
CA SER A 53 12.21 4.13 -10.33
C SER A 53 12.55 4.26 -8.84
N LEU A 54 11.70 4.96 -8.08
CA LEU A 54 11.83 5.13 -6.64
C LEU A 54 11.07 4.03 -5.91
N LYS A 55 11.55 3.70 -4.72
CA LYS A 55 10.98 2.67 -3.86
C LYS A 55 10.05 3.33 -2.84
N VAL A 56 8.96 3.89 -3.33
CA VAL A 56 7.99 4.61 -2.48
C VAL A 56 6.82 3.71 -2.11
N TYR A 57 6.42 3.76 -0.85
CA TYR A 57 5.23 3.11 -0.30
C TYR A 57 4.47 4.09 0.59
N ALA A 58 3.24 3.74 0.92
CA ALA A 58 2.38 4.51 1.80
C ALA A 58 2.06 3.72 3.07
N ILE A 59 2.13 4.36 4.23
CA ILE A 59 1.45 3.89 5.42
C ILE A 59 0.14 4.63 5.57
N VAL A 60 -0.95 3.90 5.75
CA VAL A 60 -2.29 4.48 5.99
C VAL A 60 -2.70 4.21 7.42
N VAL A 61 -3.05 5.27 8.14
CA VAL A 61 -3.56 5.21 9.51
C VAL A 61 -4.94 5.87 9.54
N GLU A 62 -5.94 5.10 9.94
CA GLU A 62 -7.29 5.60 10.18
C GLU A 62 -7.41 5.99 11.65
N ARG A 63 -7.88 7.20 11.92
CA ARG A 63 -8.20 7.71 13.25
C ARG A 63 -9.57 8.35 13.23
N ASP A 64 -10.19 8.53 14.39
CA ASP A 64 -11.54 9.11 14.50
C ASP A 64 -11.65 10.44 13.72
N GLY A 65 -12.39 10.41 12.61
CA GLY A 65 -12.59 11.55 11.73
C GLY A 65 -11.39 11.96 10.87
N SER A 66 -10.34 11.14 10.74
CA SER A 66 -9.24 11.44 9.83
C SER A 66 -8.53 10.22 9.25
N ILE A 67 -7.98 10.41 8.05
CA ILE A 67 -7.10 9.45 7.39
C ILE A 67 -5.73 10.12 7.26
N GLU A 68 -4.71 9.47 7.79
CA GLU A 68 -3.31 9.91 7.74
C GLU A 68 -2.53 9.01 6.78
N ILE A 69 -1.79 9.63 5.86
CA ILE A 69 -0.97 8.96 4.87
C ILE A 69 0.48 9.42 5.02
N TYR A 70 1.39 8.47 5.16
CA TYR A 70 2.83 8.70 5.20
C TYR A 70 3.45 8.11 3.94
N LEU A 71 3.84 8.95 2.99
CA LEU A 71 4.60 8.53 1.81
C LEU A 71 6.08 8.47 2.16
N GLN A 72 6.68 7.30 2.00
CA GLN A 72 8.05 7.02 2.42
C GLN A 72 8.83 6.28 1.34
N GLU A 73 10.12 6.57 1.23
CA GLU A 73 11.05 5.70 0.52
C GLU A 73 11.48 4.56 1.46
N TYR A 74 11.67 3.35 0.91
CA TYR A 74 12.29 2.25 1.63
C TYR A 74 13.59 1.78 0.95
N SER A 75 14.55 1.34 1.77
CA SER A 75 15.75 0.64 1.30
C SER A 75 15.58 -0.87 1.44
N PRO A 76 15.63 -1.66 0.35
CA PRO A 76 15.51 -3.11 0.44
C PRO A 76 16.74 -3.78 1.04
N VAL A 77 17.84 -3.03 1.21
CA VAL A 77 19.08 -3.55 1.83
C VAL A 77 18.93 -3.62 3.34
N HIS A 78 18.24 -2.65 3.94
CA HIS A 78 18.14 -2.54 5.40
C HIS A 78 16.91 -3.24 5.98
N LEU A 79 15.83 -3.36 5.22
CA LEU A 79 14.55 -3.91 5.69
C LEU A 79 13.94 -4.89 4.66
N PRO A 80 14.51 -6.09 4.49
CA PRO A 80 14.05 -7.07 3.50
C PRO A 80 12.66 -7.65 3.83
N GLY A 81 12.30 -7.78 5.09
CA GLY A 81 10.96 -8.16 5.54
C GLY A 81 9.91 -7.09 5.20
N LEU A 82 10.21 -5.80 5.40
CA LEU A 82 9.34 -4.71 4.95
C LEU A 82 9.14 -4.75 3.44
N LEU A 83 10.20 -4.98 2.66
CA LEU A 83 10.08 -5.19 1.22
C LEU A 83 9.13 -6.35 0.89
N GLY A 84 9.23 -7.45 1.64
CA GLY A 84 8.33 -8.60 1.52
C GLY A 84 6.86 -8.21 1.70
N VAL A 85 6.55 -7.43 2.74
CA VAL A 85 5.20 -6.93 2.99
C VAL A 85 4.72 -5.99 1.88
N ILE A 86 5.56 -5.05 1.44
CA ILE A 86 5.21 -4.12 0.36
C ILE A 86 4.90 -4.87 -0.94
N LYS A 87 5.71 -5.87 -1.29
CA LYS A 87 5.50 -6.70 -2.50
C LYS A 87 4.28 -7.60 -2.40
N ALA A 88 3.99 -8.11 -1.20
CA ALA A 88 2.82 -8.97 -0.96
C ALA A 88 1.53 -8.16 -0.82
N SER A 89 1.61 -6.85 -0.61
CA SER A 89 0.44 -6.00 -0.45
C SER A 89 -0.39 -5.96 -1.74
N ASN A 90 -1.65 -6.38 -1.63
CA ASN A 90 -2.66 -6.23 -2.66
C ASN A 90 -3.38 -4.87 -2.57
N ARG A 91 -2.93 -3.97 -1.70
CA ARG A 91 -3.55 -2.68 -1.40
C ARG A 91 -2.71 -1.55 -2.00
N ARG A 92 -3.37 -0.60 -2.65
CA ARG A 92 -2.68 0.51 -3.32
C ARG A 92 -3.49 1.79 -3.30
N ILE A 93 -2.82 2.94 -3.27
CA ILE A 93 -3.42 4.25 -3.50
C ILE A 93 -3.23 4.61 -4.97
N LYS A 94 -4.30 5.01 -5.65
CA LYS A 94 -4.22 5.61 -6.98
C LYS A 94 -3.93 7.10 -6.83
N ILE A 95 -2.77 7.54 -7.32
CA ILE A 95 -2.40 8.97 -7.33
C ILE A 95 -2.96 9.63 -8.59
N LYS A 96 -2.74 8.99 -9.73
CA LYS A 96 -3.29 9.35 -11.05
C LYS A 96 -3.35 8.13 -11.94
N GLU A 97 -3.89 8.28 -13.14
CA GLU A 97 -3.93 7.17 -14.10
C GLU A 97 -2.53 6.61 -14.36
N GLY A 98 -2.41 5.28 -14.27
CA GLY A 98 -1.12 4.58 -14.40
C GLY A 98 -0.10 4.78 -13.26
N LEU A 99 -0.44 5.47 -12.16
CA LEU A 99 0.43 5.63 -10.99
C LEU A 99 -0.27 5.16 -9.70
N TYR A 100 0.25 4.06 -9.16
CA TYR A 100 -0.27 3.42 -7.95
C TYR A 100 0.86 3.23 -6.93
N ILE A 101 0.60 3.59 -5.67
CA ILE A 101 1.56 3.45 -4.57
C ILE A 101 1.10 2.29 -3.67
N PRO A 102 1.95 1.29 -3.38
CA PRO A 102 1.58 0.19 -2.49
C PRO A 102 1.33 0.70 -1.06
N VAL A 103 0.37 0.08 -0.38
CA VAL A 103 -0.04 0.45 0.98
C VAL A 103 0.36 -0.61 1.99
N VAL A 104 0.88 -0.16 3.12
CA VAL A 104 1.11 -0.95 4.33
C VAL A 104 0.27 -0.34 5.46
N PHE A 105 -0.31 -1.18 6.32
CA PHE A 105 -1.05 -0.75 7.50
C PHE A 105 -0.22 -1.01 8.76
N PRO A 106 -0.41 -0.23 9.84
CA PRO A 106 0.24 -0.50 11.13
C PRO A 106 0.03 -1.93 11.64
N SER A 107 -1.12 -2.55 11.35
CA SER A 107 -1.41 -3.94 11.72
C SER A 107 -0.55 -4.97 10.99
N ASP A 108 0.10 -4.61 9.87
CA ASP A 108 0.97 -5.52 9.12
C ASP A 108 2.25 -5.88 9.91
N VAL A 109 2.61 -5.15 10.98
CA VAL A 109 3.76 -5.49 11.87
C VAL A 109 3.65 -6.89 12.47
N HIS A 110 2.45 -7.48 12.50
CA HIS A 110 2.24 -8.85 12.94
C HIS A 110 2.59 -9.91 11.87
N SER A 111 2.93 -9.49 10.65
CA SER A 111 3.39 -10.39 9.59
C SER A 111 4.72 -11.04 9.95
N ALA A 112 4.89 -12.31 9.56
CA ALA A 112 6.13 -13.05 9.78
C ALA A 112 7.34 -12.34 9.14
N GLN A 113 7.13 -11.66 8.01
CA GLN A 113 8.14 -10.89 7.30
C GLN A 113 8.65 -9.70 8.12
N LEU A 114 7.77 -8.87 8.70
CA LEU A 114 8.23 -7.74 9.52
C LEU A 114 8.83 -8.18 10.86
N GLN A 115 8.38 -9.32 11.39
CA GLN A 115 9.00 -9.92 12.58
C GLN A 115 10.45 -10.37 12.33
N GLN A 116 10.80 -10.82 11.10
CA GLN A 116 12.18 -11.15 10.73
C GLN A 116 13.10 -9.93 10.83
N ASP A 117 12.61 -8.76 10.43
CA ASP A 117 13.33 -7.49 10.51
C ASP A 117 13.33 -6.91 11.94
N LYS A 118 12.68 -7.57 12.91
CA LYS A 118 12.48 -7.09 14.28
C LYS A 118 11.78 -5.72 14.33
N ILE A 119 10.94 -5.42 13.35
CA ILE A 119 10.16 -4.19 13.28
C ILE A 119 8.93 -4.35 14.17
N ALA A 120 8.95 -3.72 15.35
CA ALA A 120 7.79 -3.69 16.24
C ALA A 120 6.79 -2.58 15.86
N ILE A 121 7.25 -1.52 15.20
CA ILE A 121 6.46 -0.35 14.80
C ILE A 121 6.97 0.13 13.45
N LEU A 122 6.07 0.45 12.52
CA LEU A 122 6.46 1.04 11.25
C LEU A 122 6.93 2.50 11.45
N PRO A 123 7.99 2.94 10.74
CA PRO A 123 8.42 4.33 10.82
C PRO A 123 7.35 5.25 10.24
N TYR A 124 7.02 6.34 10.93
CA TYR A 124 6.10 7.37 10.46
C TYR A 124 6.88 8.63 10.05
N SER A 125 7.56 8.56 8.90
CA SER A 125 8.38 9.65 8.36
C SER A 125 7.99 10.01 6.92
N GLY A 126 8.75 10.90 6.29
CA GLY A 126 8.58 11.26 4.89
C GLY A 126 7.52 12.33 4.66
N TYR A 127 6.81 12.24 3.53
CA TYR A 127 5.78 13.21 3.16
C TYR A 127 4.43 12.80 3.76
N TYR A 128 3.94 13.63 4.68
CA TYR A 128 2.74 13.40 5.45
C TYR A 128 1.54 14.14 4.84
N VAL A 129 0.41 13.45 4.74
CA VAL A 129 -0.90 14.01 4.37
C VAL A 129 -1.94 13.57 5.39
N LYS A 130 -2.65 14.51 6.01
CA LYS A 130 -3.80 14.25 6.86
C LYS A 130 -5.06 14.78 6.22
N MET A 131 -6.02 13.90 6.00
CA MET A 131 -7.36 14.24 5.54
C MET A 131 -8.31 14.21 6.73
N VAL A 132 -8.95 15.33 7.04
CA VAL A 132 -9.94 15.42 8.12
C VAL A 132 -11.33 15.39 7.51
N TYR A 133 -12.16 14.48 8.01
CA TYR A 133 -13.54 14.30 7.58
C TYR A 133 -14.50 14.74 8.69
N GLU A 134 -15.50 15.53 8.31
CA GLU A 134 -16.60 15.94 9.17
C GLU A 134 -17.91 15.56 8.46
N GLN A 135 -18.78 14.81 9.13
CA GLN A 135 -20.04 14.32 8.53
C GLN A 135 -19.84 13.59 7.19
N LEU A 136 -18.79 12.74 7.12
CA LEU A 136 -18.39 12.00 5.92
C LEU A 136 -17.97 12.88 4.72
N LYS A 137 -17.71 14.18 4.95
CA LYS A 137 -17.22 15.11 3.93
C LYS A 137 -15.81 15.55 4.25
N LEU A 138 -14.95 15.62 3.23
CA LEU A 138 -13.60 16.14 3.38
C LEU A 138 -13.65 17.61 3.79
N LYS A 139 -13.14 17.90 4.99
CA LYS A 139 -13.15 19.23 5.59
C LYS A 139 -11.83 19.96 5.38
N ASN A 140 -10.72 19.25 5.58
CA ASN A 140 -9.39 19.82 5.52
C ASN A 140 -8.38 18.78 5.04
N VAL A 141 -7.32 19.26 4.40
CA VAL A 141 -6.13 18.48 4.07
C VAL A 141 -4.90 19.22 4.58
N GLU A 142 -4.16 18.59 5.50
CA GLU A 142 -2.90 19.11 6.03
C GLU A 142 -1.73 18.33 5.45
N THR A 143 -0.61 19.00 5.17
CA THR A 143 0.62 18.34 4.70
C THR A 143 1.83 18.78 5.53
N ARG A 144 2.76 17.86 5.77
CA ARG A 144 4.03 18.12 6.50
C ARG A 144 5.15 17.25 5.95
N LEU A 145 6.39 17.65 6.20
CA LEU A 145 7.55 16.76 6.08
C LEU A 145 7.93 16.29 7.48
N LEU A 146 8.11 14.98 7.64
CA LEU A 146 8.50 14.34 8.89
C LEU A 146 9.87 13.69 8.70
N PHE A 147 10.78 13.94 9.64
CA PHE A 147 12.16 13.45 9.63
C PHE A 147 12.39 12.43 10.75
#